data_AF-A0A0A2VAK1-F1
#
_entry.id   AF-A0A0A2VAK1-F1
#
_cell.length_a   1.000
_cell.length_b   1.000
_cell.length_c   1.000
_cell.angle_alpha   90.00
_cell.angle_beta   90.00
_cell.angle_gamma   90.00
#
_symmetry.space_group_name_H-M   'P 1'
#
loop_
_entity.id
_entity.type
_entity.pdbx_description
1 polymer ?
#
loop_
_entity_poly.entity_id
_entity_poly.type
_entity_poly.pdbx_seq_one_letter_code
_entity_poly.pdbx_strand_id
1 'polypeptide(L)'
;MDDANIPSLLSIPHLGYASNDDAIYKRTRDFVLGRSNPYFGTGPVLNSTGGPHLGPGMAWPMGVIMRIMTSDHDDEIVACLKMLMGATSGLGLIHESVNTFDDSNWSRPWFAWANGLFGQMLIDLSDRKPRILQRSFQN
;
A
#
# COMPACT_ATOMS: atom_id res chain seq x y z
N MET A 1 -2.07 -9.00 14.29
CA MET A 1 -2.09 -9.06 12.80
C MET A 1 -2.79 -7.82 12.28
N ASP A 2 -2.76 -7.60 10.97
CA ASP A 2 -3.60 -6.63 10.27
C ASP A 2 -4.07 -7.23 8.93
N ASP A 3 -5.07 -6.63 8.31
CA ASP A 3 -5.57 -6.94 6.96
C ASP A 3 -5.46 -5.70 6.07
N ALA A 4 -5.33 -5.88 4.76
CA ALA A 4 -5.19 -4.77 3.83
C ALA A 4 -6.47 -3.96 3.58
N ASN A 5 -7.64 -4.56 3.83
CA ASN A 5 -8.91 -3.87 3.66
C ASN A 5 -9.05 -2.74 4.68
N ILE A 6 -9.61 -1.62 4.24
CA ILE A 6 -9.88 -0.46 5.09
C ILE A 6 -11.31 -0.60 5.63
N PRO A 7 -11.56 -0.53 6.95
CA PRO A 7 -10.64 -0.11 8.01
C PRO A 7 -9.62 -1.18 8.45
N SER A 8 -8.35 -0.79 8.48
CA SER A 8 -7.21 -1.55 9.01
C SER A 8 -6.46 -0.78 10.11
N LEU A 9 -5.59 -1.46 10.86
CA LEU A 9 -4.71 -0.78 11.83
C LEU A 9 -3.82 0.25 11.14
N LEU A 10 -3.33 -0.05 9.93
CA LEU A 10 -2.55 0.90 9.13
C LEU A 10 -3.35 2.14 8.72
N SER A 11 -4.66 2.02 8.49
CA SER A 11 -5.53 3.13 8.07
C SER A 11 -6.00 4.06 9.20
N ILE A 12 -5.61 3.81 10.45
CA ILE A 12 -6.07 4.56 11.64
C ILE A 12 -5.97 6.09 11.45
N PRO A 13 -4.83 6.65 11.00
CA PRO A 13 -4.72 8.10 10.80
C PRO A 13 -5.50 8.61 9.62
N HIS A 14 -5.60 7.82 8.55
CA HIS A 14 -6.39 8.17 7.37
C HIS A 14 -7.88 8.34 7.72
N LEU A 15 -8.40 7.50 8.64
CA LEU A 15 -9.78 7.57 9.12
C LEU A 15 -10.01 8.62 10.22
N GLY A 16 -8.97 9.36 10.62
CA GLY A 16 -9.07 10.40 11.64
C GLY A 16 -9.24 9.89 13.08
N TYR A 17 -9.00 8.60 13.34
CA TYR A 17 -9.16 8.03 14.68
C TYR A 17 -8.04 8.45 15.63
N ALA A 18 -6.79 8.44 15.15
CA ALA A 18 -5.61 8.91 15.89
C ALA A 18 -4.60 9.55 14.93
N SER A 19 -3.76 10.45 15.42
CA SER A 19 -2.73 11.10 14.58
C SER A 19 -1.65 10.12 14.11
N ASN A 20 -0.98 10.40 12.98
CA ASN A 20 0.27 9.75 12.59
C ASN A 20 1.34 9.83 13.69
N ASP A 21 1.26 10.84 14.56
CA ASP A 21 2.20 11.05 15.66
C ASP A 21 1.89 10.25 16.93
N ASP A 22 0.75 9.57 16.99
CA ASP A 22 0.40 8.76 18.14
C ASP A 22 1.42 7.63 18.38
N ALA A 23 1.92 7.52 19.60
CA ALA A 23 2.99 6.60 19.95
C ALA A 23 2.55 5.11 19.89
N ILE A 24 1.27 4.82 20.11
CA ILE A 24 0.72 3.48 19.97
C ILE A 24 0.56 3.14 18.49
N TYR A 25 0.07 4.08 17.68
CA TYR A 25 -0.03 3.92 16.24
C TYR A 25 1.34 3.69 15.60
N LYS A 26 2.37 4.47 15.94
CA LYS A 26 3.74 4.26 15.43
C LYS A 26 4.26 2.85 15.68
N ARG A 27 4.14 2.34 16.92
CA ARG A 27 4.50 0.94 17.24
C ARG A 27 3.65 -0.08 16.49
N THR A 28 2.37 0.23 16.29
CA THR A 28 1.45 -0.63 15.55
C THR A 28 1.83 -0.68 14.07
N ARG A 29 2.14 0.47 13.44
CA ARG A 29 2.63 0.59 12.07
C ARG A 29 3.88 -0.26 11.86
N ASP A 30 4.85 -0.16 12.77
CA ASP A 30 6.09 -0.96 12.72
C ASP A 30 5.80 -2.47 12.77
N PHE A 31 4.86 -2.90 13.61
CA PHE A 31 4.42 -4.29 13.67
C PHE A 31 3.72 -4.73 12.38
N VAL A 32 2.78 -3.93 11.86
CA VAL A 32 1.97 -4.24 10.67
C VAL A 32 2.83 -4.37 9.42
N LEU A 33 3.82 -3.48 9.26
CA LEU A 33 4.75 -3.44 8.13
C LEU A 33 5.98 -4.35 8.35
N GLY A 34 5.94 -5.21 9.36
CA GLY A 34 7.01 -6.12 9.74
C GLY A 34 6.65 -7.59 9.55
N ARG A 35 7.67 -8.46 9.55
CA ARG A 35 7.52 -9.92 9.42
C ARG A 35 6.77 -10.58 10.58
N SER A 36 6.57 -9.85 11.68
CA SER A 36 5.76 -10.30 12.82
C SER A 36 4.26 -10.27 12.52
N ASN A 37 3.83 -9.51 11.51
CA ASN A 37 2.47 -9.59 10.98
C ASN A 37 2.38 -10.82 10.05
N PRO A 38 1.58 -11.85 10.37
CA PRO A 38 1.53 -13.09 9.60
C PRO A 38 1.04 -12.91 8.16
N TYR A 39 0.40 -11.79 7.85
CA TYR A 39 -0.09 -11.46 6.51
C TYR A 39 0.75 -10.39 5.80
N PHE A 40 1.90 -9.98 6.36
CA PHE A 40 2.82 -9.12 5.65
C PHE A 40 3.62 -9.94 4.62
N GLY A 41 3.25 -9.80 3.35
CA GLY A 41 3.95 -10.45 2.25
C GLY A 41 5.27 -9.75 1.94
N THR A 42 6.32 -10.53 1.67
CA THR A 42 7.62 -10.01 1.25
C THR A 42 8.13 -10.70 0.01
N GLY A 43 8.55 -9.93 -0.99
CA GLY A 43 9.12 -10.44 -2.23
C GLY A 43 9.58 -9.30 -3.15
N PRO A 44 10.13 -9.64 -4.34
CA PRO A 44 10.68 -8.65 -5.26
C PRO A 44 9.63 -7.73 -5.92
N VAL A 45 8.36 -8.15 -6.00
CA VAL A 45 7.31 -7.42 -6.72
C VAL A 45 6.56 -6.43 -5.82
N LEU A 46 5.96 -6.94 -4.74
CA LEU A 46 5.10 -6.16 -3.84
C LEU A 46 5.34 -6.61 -2.40
N ASN A 47 5.52 -5.64 -1.50
CA ASN A 47 5.76 -5.86 -0.07
C ASN A 47 4.70 -5.09 0.73
N SER A 48 3.66 -5.79 1.16
CA SER A 48 2.49 -5.20 1.81
C SER A 48 1.73 -6.25 2.62
N THR A 49 0.89 -5.78 3.54
CA THR A 49 -0.13 -6.62 4.17
C THR A 49 -1.10 -7.14 3.10
N GLY A 50 -1.46 -8.41 3.18
CA GLY A 50 -2.57 -9.02 2.47
C GLY A 50 -3.69 -9.39 3.44
N GLY A 51 -4.02 -10.67 3.51
CA GLY A 51 -5.02 -11.19 4.44
C GLY A 51 -5.28 -12.69 4.24
N PRO A 52 -6.09 -13.32 5.09
CA PRO A 52 -6.48 -14.72 4.93
C PRO A 52 -7.34 -14.98 3.67
N HIS A 53 -7.93 -13.93 3.08
CA HIS A 53 -8.85 -14.05 1.95
C HIS A 53 -8.24 -14.75 0.72
N LEU A 54 -6.99 -14.44 0.40
CA LEU A 54 -6.25 -15.04 -0.72
C LEU A 54 -5.02 -15.83 -0.28
N GLY A 55 -4.78 -15.88 1.03
CA GLY A 55 -3.70 -16.64 1.65
C GLY A 55 -2.33 -15.93 1.62
N PRO A 56 -1.31 -16.57 2.21
CA PRO A 56 0.04 -16.02 2.30
C PRO A 56 0.68 -15.79 0.93
N GLY A 57 1.51 -14.75 0.82
CA GLY A 57 2.23 -14.41 -0.41
C GLY A 57 1.44 -13.55 -1.41
N MET A 58 0.12 -13.38 -1.19
CA MET A 58 -0.71 -12.44 -1.94
C MET A 58 -0.80 -11.11 -1.19
N ALA A 59 0.07 -10.16 -1.54
CA ALA A 59 0.10 -8.82 -0.96
C ALA A 59 -0.90 -7.90 -1.67
N TRP A 60 -1.50 -6.95 -0.95
CA TRP A 60 -2.55 -6.11 -1.51
C TRP A 60 -2.02 -4.68 -1.76
N PRO A 61 -2.18 -4.14 -2.98
CA PRO A 61 -1.80 -2.76 -3.31
C PRO A 61 -2.44 -1.71 -2.38
N MET A 62 -3.66 -1.95 -1.90
CA MET A 62 -4.32 -1.07 -0.93
C MET A 62 -3.50 -0.85 0.35
N GLY A 63 -2.80 -1.87 0.85
CA GLY A 63 -1.90 -1.71 1.99
C GLY A 63 -0.70 -0.81 1.70
N VAL A 64 -0.18 -0.83 0.47
CA VAL A 64 0.88 0.11 0.02
C VAL A 64 0.34 1.53 -0.11
N ILE A 65 -0.87 1.69 -0.64
CA ILE A 65 -1.54 2.99 -0.72
C ILE A 65 -1.75 3.57 0.68
N MET A 66 -2.25 2.78 1.63
CA MET A 66 -2.39 3.22 3.02
C MET A 66 -1.06 3.53 3.68
N ARG A 67 0.00 2.77 3.37
CA ARG A 67 1.37 3.07 3.83
C ARG A 67 1.82 4.46 3.36
N ILE A 68 1.53 4.84 2.12
CA ILE A 68 1.81 6.18 1.57
C ILE A 68 0.99 7.24 2.29
N MET A 69 -0.34 7.07 2.36
CA MET A 69 -1.27 8.07 2.92
C MET A 69 -1.05 8.33 4.41
N THR A 70 -0.31 7.47 5.09
CA THR A 70 0.02 7.59 6.52
C THR A 70 1.53 7.72 6.77
N SER A 71 2.28 8.19 5.77
CA SER A 71 3.71 8.49 5.87
C SER A 71 4.02 9.98 5.70
N ASP A 72 5.02 10.44 6.45
CA ASP A 72 5.67 11.74 6.26
C ASP A 72 7.05 11.62 5.58
N HIS A 73 7.57 10.40 5.38
CA HIS A 73 8.91 10.15 4.86
C HIS A 73 8.91 10.05 3.32
N ASP A 74 9.53 11.02 2.65
CA ASP A 74 9.55 11.08 1.18
C ASP A 74 10.15 9.83 0.52
N ASP A 75 11.20 9.25 1.11
CA ASP A 75 11.85 8.05 0.55
C ASP A 75 10.96 6.81 0.65
N GLU A 76 10.19 6.68 1.74
CA GLU A 76 9.20 5.60 1.90
C GLU A 76 8.11 5.74 0.84
N ILE A 77 7.58 6.95 0.64
CA ILE A 77 6.54 7.24 -0.34
C ILE A 77 7.03 6.92 -1.75
N VAL A 78 8.24 7.38 -2.11
CA VAL A 78 8.84 7.13 -3.42
C VAL A 78 9.05 5.63 -3.65
N ALA A 79 9.53 4.89 -2.65
CA ALA A 79 9.70 3.44 -2.76
C ALA A 79 8.35 2.73 -2.95
N CYS A 80 7.31 3.15 -2.23
CA CYS A 80 5.96 2.59 -2.35
C CYS A 80 5.33 2.90 -3.71
N LEU A 81 5.49 4.12 -4.25
CA LEU A 81 5.02 4.48 -5.58
C LEU A 81 5.70 3.64 -6.67
N LYS A 82 7.04 3.47 -6.60
CA LYS A 82 7.77 2.58 -7.52
C LYS A 82 7.22 1.15 -7.48
N MET A 83 6.97 0.64 -6.28
CA MET A 83 6.43 -0.70 -6.07
C MET A 83 5.01 -0.86 -6.65
N LEU A 84 4.12 0.11 -6.41
CA LEU A 84 2.77 0.10 -6.99
C LEU A 84 2.79 0.13 -8.51
N MET A 85 3.60 1.01 -9.12
CA MET A 85 3.68 1.14 -10.57
C MET A 85 4.29 -0.11 -11.23
N GLY A 86 5.23 -0.77 -10.54
CA GLY A 86 5.85 -2.03 -10.99
C GLY A 86 4.98 -3.27 -10.84
N ALA A 87 3.89 -3.22 -10.06
CA ALA A 87 3.04 -4.37 -9.75
C ALA A 87 1.70 -4.37 -10.52
N THR A 88 1.62 -3.67 -11.66
CA THR A 88 0.39 -3.51 -12.43
C THR A 88 0.18 -4.58 -13.52
N SER A 89 1.15 -5.50 -13.70
CA SER A 89 1.16 -6.44 -14.83
C SER A 89 1.10 -5.75 -16.20
N GLY A 90 1.55 -4.48 -16.28
CA GLY A 90 1.49 -3.66 -17.49
C GLY A 90 0.10 -3.10 -17.84
N LEU A 91 -0.92 -3.32 -17.00
CA LEU A 91 -2.30 -2.90 -17.29
C LEU A 91 -2.61 -1.46 -16.85
N GLY A 92 -1.76 -0.85 -16.03
CA GLY A 92 -1.98 0.50 -15.49
C GLY A 92 -3.17 0.61 -14.53
N LEU A 93 -3.65 -0.52 -14.00
CA LEU A 93 -4.73 -0.59 -13.00
C LEU A 93 -4.18 -1.14 -11.68
N ILE A 94 -4.91 -0.86 -10.59
CA ILE A 94 -4.62 -1.39 -9.26
C ILE A 94 -5.44 -2.66 -9.03
N HIS A 95 -4.73 -3.78 -8.88
CA HIS A 95 -5.31 -5.09 -8.56
C HIS A 95 -5.75 -5.18 -7.11
N GLU A 96 -6.58 -6.18 -6.79
CA GLU A 96 -6.91 -6.48 -5.39
C GLU A 96 -5.70 -7.03 -4.64
N SER A 97 -5.04 -8.01 -5.24
CA SER A 97 -3.81 -8.60 -4.71
C SER A 97 -2.84 -8.94 -5.83
N VAL A 98 -1.56 -9.01 -5.48
CA VAL A 98 -0.46 -9.38 -6.36
C VAL A 98 0.43 -10.36 -5.61
N ASN A 99 0.85 -11.43 -6.26
CA ASN A 99 1.83 -12.34 -5.70
C ASN A 99 3.15 -11.60 -5.48
N THR A 100 3.72 -11.71 -4.28
CA THR A 100 4.94 -11.00 -3.89
C THR A 100 6.17 -11.33 -4.76
N PHE A 101 6.16 -12.45 -5.49
CA PHE A 101 7.24 -12.90 -6.38
C PHE A 101 6.92 -12.84 -7.88
N ASP A 102 5.65 -12.64 -8.26
CA ASP A 102 5.20 -12.75 -9.65
C ASP A 102 4.06 -11.75 -9.92
N ASP A 103 4.37 -10.68 -10.65
CA ASP A 103 3.41 -9.62 -10.95
C ASP A 103 2.36 -10.02 -11.99
N SER A 104 2.51 -11.18 -12.63
CA SER A 104 1.50 -11.75 -13.55
C SER A 104 0.42 -12.56 -12.82
N ASN A 105 0.65 -12.88 -11.54
CA ASN A 105 -0.31 -13.55 -10.68
C ASN A 105 -1.00 -12.55 -9.74
N TRP A 106 -2.16 -12.08 -10.16
CA TRP A 106 -2.96 -11.08 -9.45
C TRP A 106 -4.45 -11.45 -9.44
N SER A 107 -5.20 -10.86 -8.51
CA SER A 107 -6.66 -11.02 -8.44
C SER A 107 -7.40 -9.73 -8.83
N ARG A 108 -8.58 -9.93 -9.41
CA ARG A 108 -9.55 -8.91 -9.85
C ARG A 108 -8.97 -7.93 -10.89
N PRO A 109 -9.21 -8.18 -12.19
CA PRO A 109 -8.69 -7.33 -13.28
C PRO A 109 -9.25 -5.90 -13.25
N TRP A 110 -10.38 -5.71 -12.58
CA TRP A 110 -11.02 -4.41 -12.43
C TRP A 110 -11.58 -4.27 -11.02
N PHE A 111 -10.89 -3.46 -10.20
CA PHE A 111 -11.29 -3.18 -8.83
C PHE A 111 -11.44 -1.67 -8.61
N ALA A 112 -12.65 -1.16 -8.86
CA ALA A 112 -12.94 0.27 -8.81
C ALA A 112 -12.55 0.94 -7.48
N TRP A 113 -12.73 0.24 -6.35
CA TRP A 113 -12.35 0.78 -5.05
C TRP A 113 -10.84 1.02 -4.95
N ALA A 114 -10.00 0.03 -5.29
CA ALA A 114 -8.56 0.19 -5.23
C ALA A 114 -8.06 1.27 -6.21
N ASN A 115 -8.64 1.36 -7.40
CA ASN A 115 -8.36 2.44 -8.36
C ASN A 115 -8.76 3.83 -7.82
N GLY A 116 -9.94 3.94 -7.19
CA GLY A 116 -10.39 5.18 -6.57
C GLY A 116 -9.51 5.61 -5.40
N LEU A 117 -9.09 4.65 -4.57
CA LEU A 117 -8.16 4.88 -3.45
C LEU A 117 -6.79 5.36 -3.94
N PHE A 118 -6.29 4.81 -5.05
CA PHE A 118 -5.07 5.31 -5.68
C PHE A 118 -5.23 6.74 -6.19
N GLY A 119 -6.36 7.08 -6.82
CA GLY A 119 -6.67 8.45 -7.22
C GLY A 119 -6.71 9.42 -6.02
N GLN A 120 -7.34 9.00 -4.92
CA GLN A 120 -7.38 9.79 -3.68
C GLN A 120 -5.97 10.05 -3.12
N MET A 121 -5.11 9.03 -3.11
CA MET A 121 -3.71 9.15 -2.70
C MET A 121 -2.93 10.14 -3.58
N LEU A 122 -3.18 10.15 -4.90
CA LEU A 122 -2.53 11.13 -5.79
C LEU A 122 -2.95 12.57 -5.49
N ILE A 123 -4.23 12.81 -5.17
CA ILE A 123 -4.73 14.14 -4.76
C ILE A 123 -4.08 14.56 -3.43
N ASP A 124 -4.02 13.66 -2.44
CA ASP A 124 -3.33 13.93 -1.17
C ASP A 124 -1.86 14.32 -1.40
N LEU A 125 -1.13 13.55 -2.22
CA LEU A 125 0.26 13.85 -2.53
C LEU A 125 0.42 15.13 -3.35
N SER A 126 -0.52 15.49 -4.22
CA SER A 126 -0.43 16.76 -4.95
C SER A 126 -0.52 17.96 -4.03
N ASP A 127 -1.30 17.85 -2.96
CA ASP A 127 -1.46 18.92 -1.98
C ASP A 127 -0.28 18.96 -0.99
N ARG A 128 0.14 17.81 -0.48
CA ARG A 128 1.13 17.72 0.62
C ARG A 128 2.58 17.63 0.15
N LYS A 129 2.85 16.95 -0.97
CA LYS A 129 4.20 16.60 -1.45
C LYS A 129 4.31 16.65 -2.99
N PRO A 130 3.94 17.76 -3.67
CA PRO A 130 3.85 17.82 -5.14
C PRO A 130 5.14 17.50 -5.88
N ARG A 131 6.31 17.75 -5.27
CA ARG A 131 7.62 17.43 -5.86
C ARG A 131 7.85 15.94 -6.07
N ILE A 132 7.19 15.07 -5.31
CA ILE A 132 7.28 13.62 -5.51
C ILE A 132 6.63 13.22 -6.83
N LEU A 133 5.48 13.81 -7.16
CA LEU A 133 4.73 13.50 -8.39
C LEU A 133 5.40 14.02 -9.67
N GLN A 134 6.42 14.86 -9.56
CA GLN A 134 7.24 15.32 -10.69
C GLN A 134 8.30 14.30 -11.12
N ARG A 135 8.49 13.21 -10.37
CA ARG A 135 9.45 12.15 -10.69
C ARG A 135 8.83 11.14 -11.66
N SER A 136 9.67 10.48 -12.47
CA SER A 136 9.23 9.30 -13.24
C SER A 136 9.30 8.03 -12.38
N PHE A 137 8.25 7.22 -12.47
CA PHE A 137 8.12 5.92 -11.82
C PHE A 137 7.94 4.77 -12.82
N GLN A 138 7.99 5.09 -14.11
CA GLN A 138 8.00 4.13 -15.21
C GLN A 138 9.41 4.11 -15.80
N ASN A 139 9.95 2.92 -16.02
CA ASN A 139 11.23 2.71 -16.70
C ASN A 139 11.03 2.76 -18.21
#